data_AF-A0A0G0QPT6-F1
#
_entry.id   AF-A0A0G0QPT6-F1
#
_cell.length_a   1.000
_cell.length_b   1.000
_cell.length_c   1.000
_cell.angle_alpha   90.00
_cell.angle_beta   90.00
_cell.angle_gamma   90.00
#
_symmetry.space_group_name_H-M   'P 1'
#
loop_
_entity.id
_entity.type
_entity.pdbx_description
1 polymer ?
#
loop_
_entity_poly.entity_id
_entity_poly.type
_entity_poly.pdbx_seq_one_letter_code
_entity_poly.pdbx_strand_id
1 'polypeptide(L)'
;MNLILYSLLFIFALLYSKATLFWVYLWQLKEYRLDRFWSEYGFFGKLLHFWIFSGGRKFRRPVFTLKALAIYVISSLIVLAGIYAVLRFSIFSLLDGTWVVVSGLAILYVLIPAIVILIIAIFQLPIIIAKFFIFKMAAARVAENKDLIIIGITGSYGKTSTKEFLAQILEKKFEVIKTPKNI
;
A
#
# COMPACT_ATOMS: atom_id res chain seq x y z
N MET A 1 14.12 27.82 -24.17
CA MET A 1 13.37 27.08 -23.13
C MET A 1 14.02 25.71 -23.00
N ASN A 2 14.71 25.48 -21.88
CA ASN A 2 16.01 24.81 -21.87
C ASN A 2 15.92 23.28 -21.82
N LEU A 3 16.70 22.59 -22.66
CA LEU A 3 16.90 21.13 -22.64
C LEU A 3 17.21 20.60 -21.21
N ILE A 4 17.91 21.41 -20.42
CA ILE A 4 18.25 21.18 -19.01
C ILE A 4 17.01 21.09 -18.11
N LEU A 5 15.99 21.91 -18.35
CA LEU A 5 14.75 21.88 -17.57
C LEU A 5 13.95 20.60 -17.86
N TYR A 6 13.87 20.20 -19.13
CA TYR A 6 13.19 18.97 -19.51
C TYR A 6 13.90 17.73 -18.97
N SER A 7 15.24 17.69 -18.99
CA SER A 7 15.99 16.59 -18.40
C SER A 7 15.82 16.52 -16.88
N LEU A 8 15.80 17.66 -16.18
CA LEU A 8 15.49 17.72 -14.75
C LEU A 8 14.09 17.21 -14.46
N LEU A 9 13.07 17.69 -15.18
CA LEU A 9 11.68 17.23 -15.01
C LEU A 9 11.54 15.72 -15.23
N PHE A 10 12.26 15.17 -16.21
CA PHE A 10 12.29 13.73 -16.46
C PHE A 10 12.91 12.95 -15.30
N ILE A 11 14.05 13.41 -14.77
CA ILE A 11 14.70 12.81 -13.59
C ILE A 11 13.75 12.84 -12.38
N PHE A 12 13.11 14.00 -12.15
CA PHE A 12 12.12 14.13 -11.08
C PHE A 12 10.97 13.15 -11.28
N ALA A 13 10.39 13.04 -12.47
CA ALA A 13 9.31 12.10 -12.76
C ALA A 13 9.70 10.64 -12.45
N LEU A 14 10.94 10.23 -12.76
CA LEU A 14 11.46 8.92 -12.37
C LEU A 14 11.56 8.76 -10.84
N LEU A 15 12.03 9.77 -10.13
CA LEU A 15 12.10 9.78 -8.66
C LEU A 15 10.70 9.68 -8.04
N TYR A 16 9.72 10.45 -8.54
CA TYR A 16 8.33 10.39 -8.10
C TYR A 16 7.70 9.02 -8.31
N SER A 17 7.91 8.43 -9.49
CA SER A 17 7.34 7.12 -9.80
C SER A 17 7.93 6.04 -8.87
N LYS A 18 9.26 6.08 -8.64
CA LYS A 18 9.95 5.18 -7.72
C LYS A 18 9.43 5.33 -6.28
N ALA A 19 9.32 6.57 -5.78
CA ALA A 19 8.83 6.83 -4.43
C ALA A 19 7.38 6.39 -4.26
N THR A 20 6.50 6.66 -5.24
CA THR A 20 5.10 6.22 -5.20
C THR A 20 5.00 4.69 -5.18
N LEU A 21 5.75 3.99 -6.04
CA LEU A 21 5.80 2.52 -6.03
C LEU A 21 6.30 1.97 -4.70
N PHE A 22 7.33 2.58 -4.13
CA PHE A 22 7.88 2.18 -2.83
C PHE A 22 6.85 2.32 -1.71
N TRP A 23 6.12 3.44 -1.67
CA TRP A 23 5.07 3.66 -0.68
C TRP A 23 3.90 2.70 -0.85
N VAL A 24 3.44 2.47 -2.07
CA VAL A 24 2.40 1.47 -2.35
C VAL A 24 2.86 0.07 -1.93
N TYR A 25 4.12 -0.27 -2.16
CA TYR A 25 4.72 -1.53 -1.72
C TYR A 25 4.74 -1.67 -0.19
N LEU A 26 5.20 -0.65 0.53
CA LEU A 26 5.21 -0.66 2.00
C LEU A 26 3.82 -0.87 2.57
N TRP A 27 2.83 -0.17 2.02
CA TRP A 27 1.44 -0.33 2.42
C TRP A 27 0.87 -1.70 2.07
N GLN A 28 1.25 -2.25 0.93
CA GLN A 28 0.84 -3.60 0.52
C GLN A 28 1.38 -4.68 1.47
N LEU A 29 2.63 -4.56 1.93
CA LEU A 29 3.21 -5.47 2.93
C LEU A 29 2.42 -5.48 4.25
N LYS A 30 1.76 -4.36 4.58
CA LYS A 30 0.94 -4.23 5.78
C LYS A 30 -0.55 -4.44 5.50
N GLU A 31 -0.89 -5.04 4.36
CA GLU A 31 -2.27 -5.31 3.94
C GLU A 31 -3.17 -4.06 3.94
N TYR A 32 -2.58 -2.87 3.78
CA TYR A 32 -3.30 -1.59 3.86
C TYR A 32 -4.00 -1.33 5.20
N ARG A 33 -3.50 -1.91 6.29
CA ARG A 33 -4.03 -1.77 7.65
C ARG A 33 -3.27 -0.69 8.43
N LEU A 34 -3.98 0.34 8.88
CA LEU A 34 -3.40 1.46 9.63
C LEU A 34 -2.79 1.02 10.96
N ASP A 35 -3.45 0.10 11.65
CA ASP A 35 -3.03 -0.45 12.94
C ASP A 35 -1.66 -1.13 12.86
N ARG A 36 -1.48 -2.04 11.88
CA ARG A 36 -0.20 -2.75 11.66
C ARG A 36 0.90 -1.82 11.16
N PHE A 37 0.55 -0.80 10.40
CA PHE A 37 1.52 0.19 9.93
C PHE A 37 2.06 1.02 11.10
N TRP A 38 1.17 1.49 11.98
CA TRP A 38 1.54 2.30 13.14
C TRP A 38 2.32 1.50 14.19
N SER A 39 1.99 0.22 14.43
CA SER A 39 2.70 -0.59 15.41
C SER A 39 4.19 -0.80 15.08
N GLU A 40 4.56 -0.79 13.80
CA GLU A 40 5.91 -1.09 13.36
C GLU A 40 6.71 0.16 12.96
N TYR A 41 6.03 1.17 12.41
CA TYR A 41 6.64 2.40 11.92
C TYR A 41 6.26 3.65 12.71
N GLY A 42 5.34 3.57 13.68
CA GLY A 42 4.90 4.72 14.48
C GLY A 42 5.99 5.34 15.37
N PHE A 43 7.13 4.67 15.52
CA PHE A 43 8.32 5.29 16.11
C PHE A 43 8.90 6.31 15.12
N PHE A 44 8.70 7.60 15.40
CA PHE A 44 9.05 8.74 14.53
C PHE A 44 10.39 8.60 13.79
N GLY A 45 11.43 8.08 14.44
CA GLY A 45 12.75 7.88 13.82
C GLY A 45 12.78 6.87 12.66
N LYS A 46 12.02 5.77 12.75
CA LYS A 46 11.91 4.79 11.65
C LYS A 46 11.05 5.33 10.52
N LEU A 47 9.95 6.01 10.85
CA LEU A 47 9.06 6.62 9.86
C LEU A 47 9.83 7.64 9.01
N LEU A 48 10.55 8.56 9.65
CA LEU A 48 11.30 9.62 8.98
C LEU A 48 12.38 9.07 8.04
N HIS A 49 13.08 8.01 8.46
CA HIS A 49 14.07 7.32 7.63
C HIS A 49 13.42 6.75 6.36
N PHE A 50 12.26 6.09 6.48
CA PHE A 50 11.51 5.60 5.31
C PHE A 50 10.89 6.73 4.48
N TRP A 51 10.53 7.84 5.12
CA TRP A 51 9.97 9.06 4.51
C TRP A 51 10.95 9.75 3.57
N ILE A 52 12.19 9.87 3.98
CA ILE A 52 13.21 10.60 3.24
C ILE A 52 13.91 9.69 2.23
N PHE A 53 14.17 8.42 2.59
CA PHE A 53 15.03 7.56 1.77
C PHE A 53 14.29 6.65 0.78
N SER A 54 12.95 6.67 0.70
CA SER A 54 12.13 5.98 -0.33
C SER A 54 12.72 4.65 -0.84
N GLY A 55 13.11 3.80 0.10
CA GLY A 55 13.87 2.58 -0.15
C GLY A 55 15.39 2.80 -0.17
N GLY A 56 16.04 2.40 0.92
CA GLY A 56 17.48 2.16 0.95
C GLY A 56 17.94 1.12 -0.10
N ARG A 57 19.11 0.50 0.09
CA ARG A 57 19.87 -0.24 -0.95
C ARG A 57 19.12 -1.31 -1.79
N LYS A 58 17.89 -1.75 -1.45
CA LYS A 58 17.08 -2.69 -2.26
C LYS A 58 15.65 -2.19 -2.47
N PHE A 59 15.39 -1.65 -3.66
CA PHE A 59 14.04 -1.33 -4.13
C PHE A 59 13.25 -2.62 -4.38
N ARG A 60 12.09 -2.76 -3.73
CA ARG A 60 11.13 -3.85 -3.99
C ARG A 60 9.83 -3.23 -4.52
N ARG A 61 9.30 -3.81 -5.59
CA ARG A 61 8.09 -3.33 -6.28
C ARG A 61 6.84 -3.96 -5.66
N PRO A 62 5.70 -3.26 -5.65
CA PRO A 62 4.43 -3.84 -5.25
C PRO A 62 4.04 -4.96 -6.23
N VAL A 63 3.34 -5.98 -5.72
CA VAL A 63 2.65 -6.93 -6.58
C VAL A 63 1.47 -6.20 -7.19
N PHE A 64 1.43 -6.12 -8.52
CA PHE A 64 0.39 -5.42 -9.26
C PHE A 64 -0.95 -6.15 -9.16
N THR A 65 -1.67 -5.89 -8.08
CA THR A 65 -3.09 -6.20 -7.92
C THR A 65 -3.92 -5.03 -8.46
N LEU A 66 -5.19 -5.25 -8.82
CA LEU A 66 -6.08 -4.17 -9.25
C LEU A 66 -6.13 -3.02 -8.24
N LYS A 67 -6.14 -3.34 -6.94
CA LYS A 67 -6.07 -2.35 -5.85
C LYS A 67 -4.75 -1.58 -5.85
N ALA A 68 -3.63 -2.29 -5.88
CA ALA A 68 -2.30 -1.66 -5.85
C ALA A 68 -2.09 -0.76 -7.08
N LEU A 69 -2.55 -1.21 -8.25
CA LEU A 69 -2.51 -0.47 -9.50
C LEU A 69 -3.38 0.79 -9.41
N ALA A 70 -4.63 0.68 -8.92
CA ALA A 70 -5.52 1.83 -8.74
C ALA A 70 -4.92 2.89 -7.81
N ILE A 71 -4.37 2.47 -6.66
CA ILE A 71 -3.72 3.39 -5.71
C ILE A 71 -2.53 4.08 -6.38
N TYR A 72 -1.69 3.32 -7.09
CA TYR A 72 -0.52 3.87 -7.80
C TYR A 72 -0.93 4.90 -8.87
N VAL A 73 -1.89 4.56 -9.73
CA VAL A 73 -2.35 5.43 -10.82
C VAL A 73 -3.01 6.70 -10.29
N ILE A 74 -3.88 6.60 -9.28
CA ILE A 74 -4.53 7.78 -8.71
C ILE A 74 -3.50 8.68 -8.01
N SER A 75 -2.56 8.09 -7.27
CA SER A 75 -1.49 8.85 -6.61
C SER A 75 -0.58 9.54 -7.63
N SER A 76 -0.23 8.86 -8.73
CA SER A 76 0.62 9.44 -9.77
C SER A 76 -0.09 10.56 -10.53
N LEU A 77 -1.40 10.44 -10.78
CA LEU A 77 -2.20 11.53 -11.37
C LEU A 77 -2.24 12.78 -10.49
N ILE A 78 -2.39 12.62 -9.16
CA ILE A 78 -2.34 13.74 -8.21
C ILE A 78 -0.97 14.41 -8.22
N VAL A 79 0.11 13.62 -8.23
CA VAL A 79 1.47 14.15 -8.33
C VAL A 79 1.66 14.91 -9.66
N LEU A 80 1.20 14.38 -10.78
CA LEU A 80 1.27 15.07 -12.08
C LEU A 80 0.50 16.39 -12.08
N ALA A 81 -0.69 16.43 -11.48
CA ALA A 81 -1.44 17.66 -11.30
C ALA A 81 -0.69 18.68 -10.42
N GLY A 82 -0.02 18.21 -9.36
CA GLY A 82 0.84 19.04 -8.52
C GLY A 82 2.03 19.62 -9.27
N ILE A 83 2.73 18.82 -10.09
CA ILE A 83 3.83 19.28 -10.94
C ILE A 83 3.32 20.36 -11.91
N TYR A 84 2.16 20.13 -12.55
CA TYR A 84 1.56 21.13 -13.45
C TYR A 84 1.24 22.44 -12.73
N ALA A 85 0.68 22.38 -11.51
CA ALA A 85 0.40 23.55 -10.69
C ALA A 85 1.66 24.34 -10.34
N VAL A 86 2.75 23.66 -9.95
CA VAL A 86 4.05 24.29 -9.67
C VAL A 86 4.60 24.99 -10.91
N LEU A 87 4.55 24.34 -12.07
CA LEU A 87 5.00 24.93 -13.34
C LEU A 87 4.17 26.15 -13.71
N ARG A 88 2.84 26.09 -13.58
CA ARG A 88 1.96 27.25 -13.82
C ARG A 88 2.27 28.39 -12.87
N PHE A 89 2.44 28.10 -11.58
CA PHE A 89 2.77 29.10 -10.59
C PHE A 89 4.12 29.79 -10.87
N SER A 90 5.12 29.05 -11.33
CA SER A 90 6.44 29.61 -11.69
C SER A 90 6.42 30.59 -12.85
N ILE A 91 5.40 30.55 -13.72
CA ILE A 91 5.24 31.52 -14.82
C ILE A 91 4.75 32.87 -14.30
N PHE A 92 3.96 32.88 -13.22
CA PHE A 92 3.37 34.09 -12.63
C PHE A 92 4.14 34.62 -11.40
N SER A 93 5.15 33.90 -10.92
CA SER A 93 5.89 34.29 -9.72
C SER A 93 6.84 35.46 -9.98
N LEU A 94 6.86 36.43 -9.06
CA LEU A 94 7.81 37.57 -9.06
C LEU A 94 9.24 37.16 -8.69
N LEU A 95 9.42 35.95 -8.14
CA LEU A 95 10.72 35.36 -7.80
C LEU A 95 11.30 34.64 -9.02
N ASP A 96 12.61 34.38 -9.02
CA ASP A 96 13.29 33.53 -10.01
C ASP A 96 12.56 32.20 -10.17
N GLY A 97 11.87 32.04 -11.31
CA GLY A 97 10.97 30.90 -11.57
C GLY A 97 11.65 29.53 -11.42
N THR A 98 12.97 29.45 -11.64
CA THR A 98 13.76 28.24 -11.45
C THR A 98 13.75 27.74 -10.00
N TRP A 99 13.94 28.64 -9.03
CA TRP A 99 13.96 28.27 -7.60
C TRP A 99 12.58 27.87 -7.10
N VAL A 100 11.53 28.52 -7.61
CA VAL A 100 10.13 28.17 -7.34
C VAL A 100 9.82 26.76 -7.84
N VAL A 101 10.30 26.38 -9.03
CA VAL A 101 10.12 25.01 -9.55
C VAL A 101 10.88 24.00 -8.69
N VAL A 102 12.16 24.24 -8.39
CA VAL A 102 12.97 23.29 -7.60
C VAL A 102 12.39 23.08 -6.20
N SER A 103 12.05 24.16 -5.49
CA SER A 103 11.43 24.08 -4.16
C SER A 103 10.05 23.42 -4.19
N GLY A 104 9.20 23.76 -5.18
CA GLY A 104 7.89 23.15 -5.34
C GLY A 104 7.97 21.64 -5.61
N LEU A 105 8.92 21.20 -6.44
CA LEU A 105 9.18 19.78 -6.66
C LEU A 105 9.77 19.10 -5.41
N ALA A 106 10.64 19.76 -4.64
CA ALA A 106 11.12 19.17 -3.39
C ALA A 106 9.97 18.96 -2.39
N ILE A 107 9.10 19.95 -2.23
CA ILE A 107 7.92 19.88 -1.35
C ILE A 107 6.98 18.76 -1.81
N LEU A 108 6.67 18.69 -3.10
CA LEU A 108 5.77 17.67 -3.63
C LEU A 108 6.33 16.25 -3.46
N TYR A 109 7.65 16.06 -3.58
CA TYR A 109 8.30 14.77 -3.29
C TYR A 109 8.10 14.34 -1.84
N VAL A 110 8.26 15.27 -0.91
CA VAL A 110 8.05 15.04 0.53
C VAL A 110 6.57 14.71 0.83
N LEU A 111 5.62 15.23 0.05
CA LEU A 111 4.18 14.98 0.22
C LEU A 111 3.70 13.63 -0.34
N ILE A 112 4.46 12.92 -1.18
CA ILE A 112 4.08 11.61 -1.76
C ILE A 112 3.50 10.64 -0.71
N PRO A 113 4.18 10.36 0.42
CA PRO A 113 3.62 9.48 1.46
C PRO A 113 2.25 9.91 1.95
N ALA A 114 2.05 11.20 2.19
CA ALA A 114 0.76 11.73 2.67
C ALA A 114 -0.33 11.52 1.60
N ILE A 115 0.00 11.74 0.32
CA ILE A 115 -0.90 11.47 -0.80
C ILE A 115 -1.29 9.99 -0.83
N VAL A 116 -0.33 9.07 -0.75
CA VAL A 116 -0.60 7.62 -0.78
C VAL A 116 -1.46 7.20 0.43
N ILE A 117 -1.20 7.73 1.61
CA ILE A 117 -1.99 7.47 2.83
C ILE A 117 -3.44 7.93 2.66
N LEU A 118 -3.64 9.15 2.12
CA LEU A 118 -4.96 9.70 1.87
C LEU A 118 -5.76 8.81 0.91
N ILE A 119 -5.14 8.37 -0.19
CA ILE A 119 -5.79 7.46 -1.13
C ILE A 119 -6.14 6.13 -0.47
N ILE A 120 -5.24 5.55 0.33
CA ILE A 120 -5.52 4.31 1.06
C ILE A 120 -6.69 4.47 2.02
N ALA A 121 -6.77 5.58 2.75
CA ALA A 121 -7.88 5.87 3.66
C ALA A 121 -9.22 5.93 2.92
N ILE A 122 -9.27 6.57 1.74
CA ILE A 122 -10.47 6.61 0.88
C ILE A 122 -10.87 5.19 0.44
N PHE A 123 -9.91 4.37 0.00
CA PHE A 123 -10.17 2.98 -0.40
C PHE A 123 -10.52 2.07 0.78
N GLN A 124 -10.25 2.45 2.03
CA GLN A 124 -10.50 1.61 3.19
C GLN A 124 -12.00 1.44 3.48
N LEU A 125 -12.79 2.50 3.32
CA LEU A 125 -14.24 2.47 3.56
C LEU A 125 -14.98 1.41 2.72
N PRO A 126 -14.89 1.41 1.36
CA PRO A 126 -15.60 0.42 0.55
C PRO A 126 -15.11 -1.01 0.82
N ILE A 127 -13.84 -1.18 1.19
CA ILE A 127 -13.27 -2.50 1.49
C ILE A 127 -13.85 -3.07 2.77
N ILE A 128 -14.02 -2.26 3.81
CA ILE A 128 -14.63 -2.72 5.07
C ILE A 128 -16.07 -3.17 4.82
N ILE A 129 -16.83 -2.40 4.04
CA ILE A 129 -18.21 -2.72 3.66
C ILE A 129 -18.26 -4.03 2.87
N ALA A 130 -17.43 -4.18 1.83
CA ALA A 130 -17.36 -5.40 1.04
C ALA A 130 -17.01 -6.63 1.89
N LYS A 131 -16.01 -6.49 2.79
CA LYS A 131 -15.64 -7.56 3.73
C LYS A 131 -16.78 -7.93 4.67
N PHE A 132 -17.54 -6.95 5.17
CA PHE A 132 -18.69 -7.21 6.03
C PHE A 132 -19.74 -8.09 5.33
N PHE A 133 -20.09 -7.78 4.07
CA PHE A 133 -21.02 -8.61 3.30
C PHE A 133 -20.47 -10.01 3.04
N ILE A 134 -19.19 -10.14 2.68
CA ILE A 134 -18.54 -11.43 2.47
C ILE A 134 -18.59 -12.27 3.76
N PHE A 135 -18.27 -11.68 4.91
CA PHE A 135 -18.32 -12.38 6.20
C PHE A 135 -19.75 -12.77 6.58
N LYS A 136 -20.74 -11.91 6.34
CA LYS A 136 -22.15 -12.22 6.59
C LYS A 136 -22.63 -13.40 5.75
N MET A 137 -22.28 -13.42 4.46
CA MET A 137 -22.62 -14.52 3.56
C MET A 137 -21.90 -15.83 3.95
N ALA A 138 -20.63 -15.74 4.33
CA ALA A 138 -19.88 -16.90 4.80
C ALA A 138 -20.48 -17.48 6.10
N ALA A 139 -20.84 -16.61 7.06
CA ALA A 139 -21.47 -17.03 8.31
C ALA A 139 -22.82 -17.73 8.07
N ALA A 140 -23.63 -17.23 7.13
CA ALA A 140 -24.90 -17.85 6.76
C ALA A 140 -24.70 -19.27 6.21
N ARG A 141 -23.76 -19.45 5.25
CA ARG A 141 -23.44 -20.78 4.67
C ARG A 141 -22.91 -21.79 5.69
N VAL A 142 -22.14 -21.31 6.67
CA VAL A 142 -21.65 -22.14 7.76
C VAL A 142 -22.79 -22.55 8.69
N ALA A 143 -23.71 -21.62 9.01
CA ALA A 143 -24.85 -21.90 9.86
C ALA A 143 -25.87 -22.89 9.24
N GLU A 144 -25.97 -22.92 7.90
CA GLU A 144 -26.80 -23.89 7.16
C GLU A 144 -26.26 -25.32 7.25
N ASN A 145 -24.95 -25.50 7.39
CA ASN A 145 -24.31 -26.82 7.48
C ASN A 145 -24.08 -27.24 8.93
N LYS A 146 -25.10 -27.84 9.55
CA LYS A 146 -25.06 -28.27 10.96
C LYS A 146 -24.06 -29.39 11.26
N ASP A 147 -23.68 -30.16 10.24
CA ASP A 147 -22.73 -31.28 10.38
C ASP A 147 -21.27 -30.84 10.23
N LEU A 148 -21.01 -29.54 10.03
CA LEU A 148 -19.67 -29.00 9.82
C LEU A 148 -18.90 -28.87 11.14
N ILE A 149 -17.78 -29.59 11.27
CA ILE A 149 -16.87 -29.46 12.41
C ILE A 149 -15.83 -28.39 12.11
N ILE A 150 -15.80 -27.31 12.92
CA ILE A 150 -14.87 -26.19 12.77
C ILE A 150 -13.74 -26.29 13.79
N ILE A 151 -12.49 -26.34 13.32
CA ILE A 151 -11.31 -26.38 14.18
C ILE A 151 -10.49 -25.09 13.99
N GLY A 152 -10.41 -24.27 15.04
CA GLY A 152 -9.57 -23.08 15.07
C GLY A 152 -8.16 -23.38 15.60
N ILE A 153 -7.12 -23.03 14.85
CA ILE A 153 -5.72 -23.21 15.25
C ILE A 153 -5.12 -21.83 15.57
N THR A 154 -4.71 -21.62 16.82
CA THR A 154 -4.11 -20.38 17.32
C THR A 154 -2.73 -20.61 17.93
N GLY A 155 -1.98 -19.55 18.19
CA GLY A 155 -0.64 -19.60 18.81
C GLY A 155 0.36 -18.64 18.17
N SER A 156 1.42 -18.29 18.89
CA SER A 156 2.51 -17.44 18.37
C SER A 156 3.28 -18.14 17.23
N TYR A 157 3.56 -19.44 17.39
CA TYR A 157 4.31 -20.27 16.45
C TYR A 157 3.55 -21.56 16.09
N GLY A 158 4.03 -22.30 15.09
CA GLY A 158 3.54 -23.65 14.76
C GLY A 158 2.19 -23.74 14.04
N LYS A 159 1.40 -22.66 13.97
CA LYS A 159 0.06 -22.63 13.35
C LYS A 159 -0.03 -23.36 12.00
N THR A 160 0.91 -23.08 11.09
CA THR A 160 0.92 -23.68 9.75
C THR A 160 1.21 -25.15 9.80
N SER A 161 2.28 -25.55 10.49
CA SER A 161 2.70 -26.95 10.59
C SER A 161 1.60 -27.79 11.25
N THR A 162 1.03 -27.30 12.36
CA THR A 162 -0.09 -27.96 13.06
C THR A 162 -1.30 -28.11 12.16
N LYS A 163 -1.67 -27.07 11.39
CA LYS A 163 -2.78 -27.14 10.42
C LYS A 163 -2.53 -28.20 9.34
N GLU A 164 -1.32 -28.26 8.79
CA GLU A 164 -1.00 -29.25 7.76
C GLU A 164 -1.02 -30.68 8.31
N PHE A 165 -0.39 -30.92 9.47
CA PHE A 165 -0.40 -32.25 10.10
C PHE A 165 -1.82 -32.69 10.49
N LEU A 166 -2.59 -31.81 11.11
CA LEU A 166 -3.95 -32.12 11.53
C LEU A 166 -4.84 -32.43 10.31
N ALA A 167 -4.72 -31.65 9.23
CA ALA A 167 -5.45 -31.91 8.00
C ALA A 167 -5.11 -33.29 7.42
N GLN A 168 -3.83 -33.66 7.32
CA GLN A 168 -3.42 -34.96 6.80
C GLN A 168 -3.95 -36.15 7.62
N ILE A 169 -4.04 -35.98 8.95
CA ILE A 169 -4.60 -37.01 9.85
C ILE A 169 -6.12 -37.11 9.64
N LEU A 170 -6.83 -35.98 9.62
CA LEU A 170 -8.29 -35.95 9.49
C LEU A 170 -8.78 -36.36 8.09
N GLU A 171 -8.01 -36.08 7.04
CA GLU A 171 -8.28 -36.49 5.65
C GLU A 171 -8.41 -38.02 5.50
N LYS A 172 -7.92 -38.81 6.47
CA LYS A 172 -8.10 -40.27 6.47
C LYS A 172 -9.53 -40.72 6.76
N LYS A 173 -10.34 -39.88 7.42
CA LYS A 173 -11.69 -40.24 7.89
C LYS A 173 -12.77 -39.23 7.47
N PHE A 174 -12.39 -37.97 7.25
CA PHE A 174 -13.31 -36.88 6.95
C PHE A 174 -12.92 -36.19 5.65
N GLU A 175 -13.90 -35.56 5.01
CA GLU A 175 -13.62 -34.58 3.96
C GLU A 175 -13.17 -33.26 4.62
N VAL A 176 -11.92 -32.87 4.39
CA VAL A 176 -11.29 -31.74 5.08
C VAL A 176 -11.10 -30.57 4.13
N ILE A 177 -11.55 -29.39 4.56
CA ILE A 177 -11.25 -28.12 3.90
C ILE A 177 -10.31 -27.32 4.81
N LYS A 178 -9.13 -26.95 4.29
CA LYS A 178 -8.14 -26.13 5.01
C LYS A 178 -7.84 -24.82 4.29
N THR A 179 -7.44 -23.79 5.04
CA THR A 179 -7.01 -22.51 4.46
C THR A 179 -5.68 -22.67 3.70
N PRO A 180 -5.53 -22.10 2.49
CA PRO A 180 -4.40 -22.40 1.60
C PRO A 180 -3.07 -21.73 2.00
N LYS A 181 -3.09 -20.55 2.64
CA LYS A 181 -1.89 -19.83 3.08
C LYS A 181 -2.06 -19.31 4.50
N ASN A 182 -0.93 -19.07 5.18
CA ASN A 182 -0.92 -18.30 6.41
C ASN A 182 -1.46 -16.88 6.16
N ILE A 183 -2.34 -16.45 7.05
CA ILE A 183 -2.77 -15.05 7.21
C ILE A 183 -1.88 -14.41 8.28
#